data_AF-A0A6B9VHH1-F1
#
_entry.id   AF-A0A6B9VHH1-F1
#
_cell.length_a   1.000
_cell.length_b   1.000
_cell.length_c   1.000
_cell.angle_alpha   90.00
_cell.angle_beta   90.00
_cell.angle_gamma   90.00
#
_symmetry.space_group_name_H-M   'P 1'
#
loop_
_entity.id
_entity.type
_entity.pdbx_description
1 polymer ?
#
loop_
_entity_poly.entity_id
_entity_poly.type
_entity_poly.pdbx_seq_one_letter_code
_entity_poly.pdbx_strand_id
1 'polypeptide(L)'
;MQISKGCDNGPRLAASIAQWSQWQLLDSLLPTGGFAHSFGLEAAVQSNLVSNPDELKTFIIHVLENTGSLLLPFVHVASVSPKLETWHNLDKILDATLTNEVSRKASISQGSALMRVGSAVFSELPSLKTMRNASLGSVLQHQLAPNAEGILEKWKNRNIDDACQVAPLLDTVQGCHGYLFSRLFSS
;
A
#
# COMPACT_ATOMS: atom_id res chain seq x y z
N MET A 1 41.83 -37.06 -8.81
CA MET A 1 41.35 -35.68 -8.60
C MET A 1 40.35 -35.36 -9.70
N GLN A 2 39.05 -35.42 -9.39
CA GLN A 2 37.99 -34.87 -10.24
C GLN A 2 37.21 -33.89 -9.36
N ILE A 3 37.22 -32.61 -9.72
CA ILE A 3 36.41 -31.60 -9.04
C ILE A 3 35.01 -31.68 -9.67
N SER A 4 33.97 -31.67 -8.84
CA SER A 4 32.59 -31.78 -9.30
C SER A 4 32.20 -30.62 -10.21
N LYS A 5 31.39 -30.91 -11.24
CA LYS A 5 30.72 -29.84 -11.99
C LYS A 5 29.84 -29.05 -11.03
N GLY A 6 30.02 -27.73 -10.99
CA GLY A 6 29.15 -26.84 -10.22
C GLY A 6 27.69 -27.00 -10.68
N CYS A 7 26.78 -27.09 -9.72
CA CYS A 7 25.34 -27.15 -10.02
C CYS A 7 24.84 -25.77 -10.42
N ASP A 8 24.23 -25.66 -11.61
CA ASP A 8 23.74 -24.41 -12.18
C ASP A 8 22.46 -23.92 -11.48
N ASN A 9 22.66 -23.28 -10.33
CA ASN A 9 21.59 -22.82 -9.44
C ASN A 9 21.08 -21.41 -9.76
N GLY A 10 21.64 -20.72 -10.76
CA GLY A 10 21.35 -19.30 -11.05
C GLY A 10 19.85 -18.95 -11.09
N PRO A 11 19.04 -19.64 -11.91
CA PRO A 11 17.60 -19.36 -12.01
C PRO A 11 16.83 -19.60 -10.70
N ARG A 12 17.20 -20.63 -9.94
CA ARG A 12 16.56 -20.96 -8.65
C ARG A 12 16.91 -19.93 -7.57
N LEU A 13 18.15 -19.47 -7.55
CA LEU A 13 18.60 -18.43 -6.62
C LEU A 13 17.91 -17.10 -6.92
N ALA A 14 17.83 -16.71 -8.20
CA ALA A 14 17.13 -15.49 -8.63
C ALA A 14 15.63 -15.51 -8.27
N ALA A 15 14.93 -16.62 -8.55
CA ALA A 15 13.54 -16.79 -8.15
C ALA A 15 13.35 -16.73 -6.63
N SER A 16 14.27 -17.33 -5.87
CA SER A 16 14.25 -17.28 -4.39
C SER A 16 14.43 -15.85 -3.87
N ILE A 17 15.38 -15.09 -4.42
CA ILE A 17 15.63 -13.70 -4.04
C ILE A 17 14.41 -12.82 -4.35
N ALA A 18 13.82 -12.98 -5.54
CA ALA A 18 12.59 -12.27 -5.91
C ALA A 18 11.43 -12.57 -4.94
N GLN A 19 11.28 -13.85 -4.54
CA GLN A 19 10.28 -14.24 -3.55
C GLN A 19 10.53 -13.58 -2.18
N TRP A 20 11.76 -13.60 -1.66
CA TRP A 20 12.11 -12.94 -0.40
C TRP A 20 11.89 -11.42 -0.45
N SER A 21 12.17 -10.77 -1.59
CA SER A 21 11.86 -9.35 -1.78
C SER A 21 10.35 -9.06 -1.70
N GLN A 22 9.48 -9.95 -2.20
CA GLN A 22 8.03 -9.82 -2.02
C GLN A 22 7.62 -9.96 -0.55
N TRP A 23 8.17 -10.93 0.18
CA TRP A 23 7.92 -11.06 1.63
C TRP A 23 8.37 -9.81 2.40
N GLN A 24 9.50 -9.19 2.04
CA GLN A 24 9.95 -7.93 2.62
C GLN A 24 9.04 -6.73 2.28
N LEU A 25 8.45 -6.70 1.09
CA LEU A 25 7.49 -5.65 0.70
C LEU A 25 6.11 -5.82 1.36
N LEU A 26 5.74 -7.05 1.72
CA LEU A 26 4.51 -7.36 2.45
C LEU A 26 4.68 -7.32 3.98
N ASP A 27 5.91 -7.17 4.48
CA ASP A 27 6.18 -7.14 5.90
C ASP A 27 5.63 -5.86 6.54
N SER A 28 4.87 -6.02 7.61
CA SER A 28 4.52 -4.95 8.56
C SER A 28 5.73 -4.14 9.08
N LEU A 29 6.93 -4.72 9.12
CA LEU A 29 8.18 -4.01 9.44
C LEU A 29 8.62 -3.02 8.34
N LEU A 30 8.06 -3.12 7.12
CA LEU A 30 8.41 -2.23 6.02
C LEU A 30 8.03 -0.80 6.38
N PRO A 31 8.99 0.14 6.35
CA PRO A 31 8.85 1.38 7.10
C PRO A 31 8.23 2.50 6.28
N THR A 32 7.06 2.22 5.71
CA THR A 32 6.22 3.21 5.02
C THR A 32 5.62 4.22 6.00
N GLY A 33 5.66 3.95 7.30
CA GLY A 33 4.97 4.74 8.32
C GLY A 33 3.48 4.41 8.45
N GLY A 34 2.99 3.34 7.80
CA GLY A 34 1.56 2.97 7.77
C GLY A 34 0.88 2.91 9.15
N PHE A 35 1.57 2.51 10.22
CA PHE A 35 1.05 2.54 11.59
C PHE A 35 0.70 3.93 12.13
N ALA A 36 1.22 5.00 11.54
CA ALA A 36 0.84 6.38 11.88
C ALA A 36 -0.46 6.81 11.20
N HIS A 37 -1.01 6.05 10.23
CA HIS A 37 -2.17 6.43 9.44
C HIS A 37 -3.35 5.50 9.74
N SER A 38 -4.49 6.05 10.18
CA SER A 38 -5.68 5.25 10.49
C SER A 38 -6.60 5.01 9.29
N PHE A 39 -6.31 5.60 8.12
CA PHE A 39 -7.17 5.56 6.93
C PHE A 39 -8.64 5.91 7.25
N GLY A 40 -8.83 6.98 8.04
CA GLY A 40 -10.13 7.43 8.53
C GLY A 40 -10.72 6.68 9.73
N LEU A 41 -10.17 5.52 10.14
CA LEU A 41 -10.73 4.72 11.24
C LEU A 41 -10.82 5.49 12.57
N GLU A 42 -9.82 6.29 12.93
CA GLU A 42 -9.89 7.11 14.15
C GLU A 42 -11.05 8.11 14.10
N ALA A 43 -11.27 8.75 12.95
CA ALA A 43 -12.40 9.66 12.77
C ALA A 43 -13.73 8.89 12.83
N ALA A 44 -13.82 7.70 12.23
CA ALA A 44 -15.00 6.84 12.28
C ALA A 44 -15.34 6.40 13.71
N VAL A 45 -14.34 6.07 14.53
CA VAL A 45 -14.53 5.71 15.94
C VAL A 45 -14.92 6.94 16.77
N GLN A 46 -14.21 8.07 16.62
CA GLN A 46 -14.53 9.30 17.37
C GLN A 46 -15.90 9.90 16.98
N SER A 47 -16.40 9.64 15.77
CA SER A 47 -17.75 10.01 15.33
C SER A 47 -18.81 8.91 15.55
N ASN A 48 -18.48 7.84 16.28
CA ASN A 48 -19.38 6.72 16.60
C ASN A 48 -20.00 6.02 15.36
N LEU A 49 -19.30 6.05 14.22
CA LEU A 49 -19.61 5.30 13.00
C LEU A 49 -19.02 3.88 12.99
N VAL A 50 -18.00 3.65 13.83
CA VAL A 50 -17.43 2.31 14.10
C VAL A 50 -17.31 2.14 15.61
N SER A 51 -18.20 1.32 16.16
CA SER A 51 -18.40 1.13 17.60
C SER A 51 -18.33 -0.34 18.04
N ASN A 52 -18.42 -1.29 17.09
CA ASN A 52 -18.38 -2.73 17.35
C ASN A 52 -17.59 -3.52 16.27
N PRO A 53 -17.30 -4.82 16.49
CA PRO A 53 -16.47 -5.61 15.57
C PRO A 53 -17.06 -5.81 14.16
N ASP A 54 -18.39 -5.84 14.01
CA ASP A 54 -19.03 -6.03 12.70
C ASP A 54 -19.04 -4.73 11.88
N GLU A 55 -19.20 -3.58 12.53
CA GLU A 55 -18.95 -2.26 11.93
C GLU A 55 -17.48 -2.10 11.53
N LEU A 56 -16.53 -2.51 12.39
CA LEU A 56 -15.10 -2.47 12.09
C LEU A 56 -14.76 -3.38 10.88
N LYS A 57 -15.30 -4.60 10.84
CA LYS A 57 -15.17 -5.51 9.70
C LYS A 57 -15.74 -4.90 8.41
N THR A 58 -16.91 -4.27 8.51
CA THR A 58 -17.57 -3.58 7.38
C THR A 58 -16.75 -2.38 6.89
N PHE A 59 -16.20 -1.59 7.81
CA PHE A 59 -15.27 -0.49 7.50
C PHE A 59 -14.03 -1.00 6.77
N ILE A 60 -13.39 -2.06 7.25
CA ILE A 60 -12.21 -2.65 6.62
C ILE A 60 -12.53 -3.24 5.23
N ILE A 61 -13.70 -3.87 5.05
CA ILE A 61 -14.14 -4.34 3.72
C ILE A 61 -14.29 -3.16 2.75
N HIS A 62 -14.91 -2.05 3.18
CA HIS A 62 -14.98 -0.84 2.35
C HIS A 62 -13.59 -0.27 2.04
N VAL A 63 -12.65 -0.25 3.00
CA VAL A 63 -11.28 0.22 2.77
C VAL A 63 -10.59 -0.66 1.72
N LEU A 64 -10.68 -1.98 1.84
CA LEU A 64 -10.12 -2.93 0.88
C LEU A 64 -10.73 -2.78 -0.52
N GLU A 65 -12.06 -2.64 -0.63
CA GLU A 65 -12.75 -2.40 -1.91
C GLU A 65 -12.35 -1.05 -2.53
N ASN A 66 -12.16 -0.01 -1.73
CA ASN A 66 -11.73 1.31 -2.19
C ASN A 66 -10.25 1.29 -2.64
N THR A 67 -9.38 0.57 -1.92
CA THR A 67 -7.99 0.30 -2.33
C THR A 67 -7.94 -0.50 -3.63
N GLY A 68 -8.75 -1.55 -3.75
CA GLY A 68 -8.84 -2.37 -4.95
C GLY A 68 -9.36 -1.61 -6.16
N SER A 69 -10.41 -0.80 -5.99
CA SER A 69 -11.01 -0.03 -7.08
C SER A 69 -10.15 1.14 -7.54
N LEU A 70 -9.54 1.88 -6.61
CA LEU A 70 -8.77 3.08 -6.94
C LEU A 70 -7.29 2.79 -7.23
N LEU A 71 -6.58 2.06 -6.36
CA LEU A 71 -5.11 2.03 -6.38
C LEU A 71 -4.53 0.86 -7.19
N LEU A 72 -5.21 -0.29 -7.21
CA LEU A 72 -4.73 -1.48 -7.89
C LEU A 72 -4.52 -1.30 -9.41
N PRO A 73 -5.36 -0.59 -10.18
CA PRO A 73 -5.13 -0.35 -11.61
C PRO A 73 -3.83 0.41 -11.89
N PHE A 74 -3.51 1.43 -11.06
CA PHE A 74 -2.26 2.19 -11.17
C PHE A 74 -1.04 1.31 -10.87
N VAL A 75 -1.09 0.52 -9.80
CA VAL A 75 -0.02 -0.43 -9.43
C VAL A 75 0.17 -1.48 -10.53
N HIS A 76 -0.91 -2.01 -11.10
CA HIS A 76 -0.85 -2.96 -12.20
C HIS A 76 -0.14 -2.36 -13.42
N VAL A 77 -0.58 -1.20 -13.92
CA VAL A 77 0.02 -0.57 -15.11
C VAL A 77 1.47 -0.11 -14.85
N ALA A 78 1.78 0.38 -13.64
CA ALA A 78 3.15 0.71 -13.24
C ALA A 78 4.09 -0.51 -13.25
N SER A 79 3.57 -1.72 -12.94
CA SER A 79 4.31 -2.97 -12.97
C SER A 79 4.51 -3.53 -14.39
N VAL A 80 3.52 -3.36 -15.27
CA VAL A 80 3.55 -3.84 -16.67
C VAL A 80 4.38 -2.92 -17.58
N SER A 81 4.39 -1.61 -17.31
CA SER A 81 5.23 -0.62 -18.02
C SER A 81 6.13 0.14 -17.03
N PRO A 82 7.24 -0.46 -16.58
CA PRO A 82 8.18 0.14 -15.62
C PRO A 82 9.08 1.21 -16.28
N LYS A 83 8.46 2.27 -16.79
CA LYS A 83 9.12 3.42 -17.42
C LYS A 83 8.87 4.68 -16.60
N LEU A 84 9.89 5.52 -16.44
CA LEU A 84 9.80 6.77 -15.69
C LEU A 84 8.68 7.70 -16.18
N GLU A 85 8.48 7.78 -17.50
CA GLU A 85 7.39 8.54 -18.13
C GLU A 85 6.00 7.99 -17.75
N THR A 86 5.83 6.65 -17.77
CA THR A 86 4.59 6.00 -17.33
C THR A 86 4.33 6.33 -15.86
N TRP A 87 5.32 6.14 -14.98
CA TRP A 87 5.16 6.41 -13.55
C TRP A 87 4.84 7.88 -13.27
N HIS A 88 5.48 8.83 -13.95
CA HIS A 88 5.21 10.26 -13.80
C HIS A 88 3.80 10.66 -14.29
N ASN A 89 3.26 9.98 -15.31
CA ASN A 89 1.88 10.18 -15.75
C ASN A 89 0.87 9.58 -14.76
N LEU A 90 1.13 8.37 -14.24
CA LEU A 90 0.30 7.72 -13.23
C LEU A 90 0.22 8.53 -11.92
N ASP A 91 1.37 9.02 -11.46
CA ASP A 91 1.51 9.88 -10.27
C ASP A 91 0.64 11.15 -10.38
N LYS A 92 0.73 11.86 -11.51
CA LYS A 92 -0.12 13.03 -11.82
C LYS A 92 -1.62 12.74 -11.81
N ILE A 93 -2.04 11.63 -12.41
CA ILE A 93 -3.46 11.24 -12.46
C ILE A 93 -3.94 10.85 -11.05
N LEU A 94 -3.11 10.15 -10.28
CA LEU A 94 -3.45 9.75 -8.91
C LEU A 94 -3.52 10.95 -7.95
N ASP A 95 -2.58 11.89 -8.02
CA ASP A 95 -2.61 13.14 -7.23
C ASP A 95 -3.88 13.98 -7.53
N ALA A 96 -4.25 14.09 -8.81
CA ALA A 96 -5.48 14.76 -9.24
C ALA A 96 -6.77 14.01 -8.80
N THR A 97 -6.69 12.70 -8.57
CA THR A 97 -7.81 11.87 -8.12
C THR A 97 -7.94 11.85 -6.59
N LEU A 98 -6.84 12.02 -5.85
CA LEU A 98 -6.81 12.11 -4.38
C LEU A 98 -7.18 13.53 -3.91
N THR A 99 -8.45 13.90 -4.09
CA THR A 99 -9.00 15.22 -3.73
C THR A 99 -8.85 15.57 -2.25
N ASN A 100 -9.06 14.60 -1.35
CA ASN A 100 -8.90 14.77 0.09
C ASN A 100 -7.44 15.01 0.49
N GLU A 101 -7.18 16.14 1.14
CA GLU A 101 -5.85 16.54 1.61
C GLU A 101 -5.26 15.58 2.66
N VAL A 102 -6.09 14.94 3.49
CA VAL A 102 -5.64 13.92 4.44
C VAL A 102 -5.15 12.69 3.69
N SER A 103 -6.00 12.08 2.85
CA SER A 103 -5.65 10.92 2.01
C SER A 103 -4.41 11.18 1.15
N ARG A 104 -4.30 12.38 0.56
CA ARG A 104 -3.16 12.80 -0.26
C ARG A 104 -1.88 12.99 0.57
N LYS A 105 -1.94 13.62 1.74
CA LYS A 105 -0.78 13.71 2.66
C LYS A 105 -0.36 12.34 3.18
N ALA A 106 -1.29 11.45 3.50
CA ALA A 106 -1.01 10.07 3.91
C ALA A 106 -0.32 9.29 2.79
N SER A 107 -0.79 9.43 1.55
CA SER A 107 -0.20 8.82 0.35
C SER A 107 1.20 9.37 0.07
N ILE A 108 1.36 10.69 0.03
CA ILE A 108 2.67 11.33 -0.17
C ILE A 108 3.62 11.00 0.99
N SER A 109 3.15 10.90 2.24
CA SER A 109 3.96 10.47 3.39
C SER A 109 4.46 9.04 3.23
N GLN A 110 3.59 8.10 2.86
CA GLN A 110 3.94 6.68 2.70
C GLN A 110 4.73 6.39 1.41
N GLY A 111 4.51 7.15 0.35
CA GLY A 111 5.33 7.13 -0.88
C GLY A 111 6.66 7.87 -0.73
N SER A 112 6.70 8.95 0.06
CA SER A 112 7.94 9.61 0.50
C SER A 112 8.67 8.82 1.56
N ALA A 113 7.99 7.88 2.22
CA ALA A 113 8.59 6.70 2.83
C ALA A 113 9.18 5.71 1.78
N LEU A 114 9.65 6.30 0.66
CA LEU A 114 10.83 5.95 -0.13
C LEU A 114 12.09 6.91 -0.08
N MET A 115 12.37 7.83 0.89
CA MET A 115 13.74 8.41 1.24
C MET A 115 14.59 8.02 2.57
N ARG A 116 15.75 7.24 2.58
CA ARG A 116 16.31 6.31 3.68
C ARG A 116 16.92 4.83 3.36
N VAL A 117 16.23 3.63 3.35
CA VAL A 117 16.60 2.23 2.81
C VAL A 117 15.70 1.38 1.78
N GLY A 118 14.44 1.60 1.38
CA GLY A 118 13.64 0.73 0.46
C GLY A 118 14.11 0.30 -0.97
N SER A 119 14.91 0.97 -1.80
CA SER A 119 15.63 2.22 -1.56
C SER A 119 17.17 2.06 -1.46
N ALA A 120 17.78 2.38 -0.29
CA ALA A 120 19.19 2.12 0.08
C ALA A 120 19.58 0.68 0.47
N VAL A 121 18.65 -0.26 0.45
CA VAL A 121 18.91 -1.70 0.31
C VAL A 121 19.49 -1.91 -1.08
N PHE A 122 18.84 -1.35 -2.10
CA PHE A 122 19.34 -1.27 -3.47
C PHE A 122 20.31 -0.08 -3.65
N SER A 123 21.31 0.04 -2.77
CA SER A 123 22.30 1.13 -2.84
C SER A 123 23.18 1.07 -4.10
N GLU A 124 23.27 -0.08 -4.77
CA GLU A 124 23.88 -0.23 -6.12
C GLU A 124 23.03 0.37 -7.26
N LEU A 125 21.75 0.69 -7.00
CA LEU A 125 20.86 1.41 -7.92
C LEU A 125 20.69 2.87 -7.44
N PRO A 126 21.34 3.87 -8.09
CA PRO A 126 21.38 5.24 -7.57
C PRO A 126 20.02 5.95 -7.49
N SER A 127 19.08 5.59 -8.36
CA SER A 127 17.69 6.08 -8.37
C SER A 127 16.90 5.68 -7.13
N LEU A 128 17.34 4.63 -6.45
CA LEU A 128 16.70 4.10 -5.27
C LEU A 128 17.35 4.77 -4.06
N LYS A 129 18.39 4.16 -3.49
CA LYS A 129 19.27 4.71 -2.43
C LYS A 129 18.62 5.29 -1.14
N THR A 130 17.29 5.24 -0.96
CA THR A 130 16.47 5.98 0.04
C THR A 130 15.27 5.11 0.76
N MET A 131 14.05 5.40 1.39
CA MET A 131 13.36 5.18 2.82
C MET A 131 13.32 3.94 3.80
N ARG A 132 13.02 4.24 5.08
CA ARG A 132 13.49 3.70 6.36
C ARG A 132 12.66 4.34 7.49
N ASN A 133 12.50 3.78 8.70
CA ASN A 133 12.95 2.53 9.34
C ASN A 133 11.80 2.02 10.27
N ALA A 134 11.63 0.70 10.50
CA ALA A 134 10.69 0.07 11.48
C ALA A 134 9.16 0.34 11.25
N SER A 135 8.13 -0.30 11.84
CA SER A 135 7.89 -1.52 12.68
C SER A 135 6.38 -1.59 13.04
N LEU A 136 5.67 -2.70 13.34
CA LEU A 136 5.87 -4.17 13.28
C LEU A 136 4.54 -4.84 13.78
N GLY A 137 3.96 -5.84 13.09
CA GLY A 137 2.95 -6.76 13.68
C GLY A 137 1.84 -7.30 12.76
N SER A 138 1.35 -8.54 13.03
CA SER A 138 0.19 -9.14 12.34
C SER A 138 -0.60 -10.15 13.20
N VAL A 139 -1.94 -10.02 13.19
CA VAL A 139 -2.93 -11.03 13.66
C VAL A 139 -4.21 -10.95 12.81
N LEU A 140 -4.74 -9.75 12.58
CA LEU A 140 -6.00 -9.50 11.85
C LEU A 140 -5.96 -9.91 10.36
N GLN A 141 -4.79 -9.96 9.73
CA GLN A 141 -4.65 -10.25 8.30
C GLN A 141 -5.26 -11.59 7.89
N HIS A 142 -5.15 -12.63 8.74
CA HIS A 142 -5.60 -13.99 8.42
C HIS A 142 -7.13 -14.08 8.21
N GLN A 143 -7.93 -13.32 8.98
CA GLN A 143 -9.40 -13.33 8.86
C GLN A 143 -9.92 -12.55 7.63
N LEU A 144 -9.08 -11.75 6.99
CA LEU A 144 -9.45 -10.84 5.90
C LEU A 144 -8.86 -11.27 4.54
N ALA A 145 -7.86 -12.15 4.52
CA ALA A 145 -7.19 -12.62 3.31
C ALA A 145 -8.15 -13.09 2.19
N PRO A 146 -9.23 -13.88 2.46
CA PRO A 146 -10.15 -14.31 1.39
C PRO A 146 -10.89 -13.15 0.72
N ASN A 147 -11.18 -12.07 1.46
CA ASN A 147 -11.78 -10.86 0.88
C ASN A 147 -10.75 -10.09 0.04
N ALA A 148 -9.51 -10.00 0.50
CA ALA A 148 -8.42 -9.35 -0.24
C ALA A 148 -8.11 -10.08 -1.57
N GLU A 149 -8.11 -11.41 -1.58
CA GLU A 149 -7.97 -12.23 -2.79
C GLU A 149 -9.14 -12.01 -3.76
N GLY A 150 -10.39 -12.02 -3.28
CA GLY A 150 -11.56 -11.74 -4.11
C GLY A 150 -11.55 -10.33 -4.71
N ILE A 151 -11.09 -9.33 -3.95
CA ILE A 151 -10.93 -7.93 -4.39
C ILE A 151 -9.79 -7.79 -5.42
N LEU A 152 -8.67 -8.50 -5.22
CA LEU A 152 -7.58 -8.56 -6.19
C LEU A 152 -8.07 -9.09 -7.55
N GLU A 153 -8.75 -10.24 -7.58
CA GLU A 153 -9.28 -10.81 -8.82
C GLU A 153 -10.34 -9.92 -9.49
N LYS A 154 -11.19 -9.26 -8.70
CA LYS A 154 -12.25 -8.35 -9.16
C LYS A 154 -11.74 -7.10 -9.87
N TRP A 155 -10.60 -6.55 -9.43
CA TRP A 155 -10.14 -5.22 -9.87
C TRP A 155 -8.84 -5.20 -10.68
N LYS A 156 -7.96 -6.22 -10.59
CA LYS A 156 -6.62 -6.21 -11.23
C LYS A 156 -6.58 -5.97 -12.73
N ASN A 157 -7.67 -6.28 -13.45
CA ASN A 157 -7.76 -6.21 -14.91
C ASN A 157 -8.50 -4.95 -15.42
N ARG A 158 -8.84 -3.99 -14.56
CA ARG A 158 -9.50 -2.74 -14.98
C ARG A 158 -8.51 -1.75 -15.59
N ASN A 159 -9.02 -0.89 -16.47
CA ASN A 159 -8.31 0.28 -16.94
C ASN A 159 -8.23 1.35 -15.84
N ILE A 160 -7.26 2.26 -15.93
CA ILE A 160 -7.09 3.39 -15.02
C ILE A 160 -8.26 4.38 -15.15
N ASP A 161 -8.82 4.54 -16.35
CA ASP A 161 -9.99 5.39 -16.59
C ASP A 161 -11.26 4.89 -15.86
N ASP A 162 -11.28 3.62 -15.45
CA ASP A 162 -12.36 3.01 -14.63
C ASP A 162 -12.06 3.02 -13.11
N ALA A 163 -10.89 3.53 -12.69
CA ALA A 163 -10.45 3.52 -11.30
C ALA A 163 -11.15 4.61 -10.49
N CYS A 164 -11.83 4.24 -9.40
CA CYS A 164 -12.69 5.17 -8.67
C CYS A 164 -12.79 4.85 -7.18
N GLN A 165 -13.26 5.81 -6.40
CA GLN A 165 -13.63 5.58 -5.00
C GLN A 165 -15.03 4.97 -4.93
N VAL A 166 -15.12 3.67 -4.66
CA VAL A 166 -16.40 2.95 -4.48
C VAL A 166 -17.06 3.20 -3.12
N ALA A 167 -16.33 3.80 -2.17
CA ALA A 167 -16.85 4.14 -0.85
C ALA A 167 -16.52 5.60 -0.47
N PRO A 168 -17.14 6.61 -1.11
CA PRO A 168 -16.83 8.04 -0.89
C PRO A 168 -17.11 8.54 0.54
N LEU A 169 -17.90 7.80 1.33
CA LEU A 169 -18.05 8.04 2.77
C LEU A 169 -16.72 7.84 3.53
N LEU A 170 -15.87 6.89 3.11
CA LEU A 170 -14.54 6.71 3.73
C LEU A 170 -13.67 7.94 3.51
N ASP A 171 -13.65 8.49 2.30
CA ASP A 171 -12.84 9.66 1.99
C ASP A 171 -13.36 10.91 2.75
N THR A 172 -14.69 11.05 2.86
CA THR A 172 -15.33 12.06 3.72
C THR A 172 -14.89 11.91 5.18
N VAL A 173 -14.96 10.71 5.74
CA VAL A 173 -14.59 10.42 7.14
C VAL A 173 -13.09 10.55 7.38
N GLN A 174 -12.24 10.18 6.43
CA GLN A 174 -10.80 10.43 6.50
C GLN A 174 -10.50 11.94 6.46
N GLY A 175 -11.22 12.71 5.64
CA GLY A 175 -11.15 14.18 5.63
C GLY A 175 -11.56 14.81 6.96
N CYS A 176 -12.54 14.22 7.67
CA CYS A 176 -12.94 14.66 9.01
C CYS A 176 -11.82 14.56 10.06
N HIS A 177 -10.78 13.73 9.84
CA HIS A 177 -9.68 13.58 10.80
C HIS A 177 -8.95 14.91 11.08
N GLY A 178 -8.86 15.78 10.06
CA GLY A 178 -8.31 17.13 10.17
C GLY A 178 -8.93 18.00 11.28
N TYR A 179 -10.18 17.72 11.67
CA TYR A 179 -10.96 18.47 12.65
C TYR A 179 -11.01 17.83 14.05
N LEU A 180 -10.42 16.65 14.26
CA LEU A 180 -10.47 15.96 15.55
C LEU A 180 -9.72 16.75 16.64
N PHE A 181 -10.34 16.90 17.81
CA PHE A 181 -9.79 17.64 18.95
C PHE A 181 -8.61 16.90 19.59
N SER A 182 -8.69 15.58 19.69
CA SER A 182 -7.60 14.70 20.13
C SER A 182 -7.30 13.69 19.03
N ARG A 183 -6.03 13.34 18.82
CA ARG A 183 -5.57 12.46 17.74
C ARG A 183 -4.45 11.55 18.23
N LEU A 184 -4.59 10.25 17.95
CA LEU A 184 -3.57 9.23 18.14
C LEU A 184 -2.80 8.97 16.84
N PHE A 185 -3.44 9.18 15.69
CA PHE A 185 -2.87 8.97 14.36
C PHE A 185 -2.59 10.30 13.64
N SER A 186 -1.68 10.25 12.66
CA SER A 186 -1.40 11.32 11.69
C SER A 186 -2.40 11.35 10.51
N SER A 187 -3.19 10.27 10.36
CA SER A 187 -4.24 9.99 9.35
C SER A 187 -3.83 9.85 7.89
#